data_AF-A0A1Y3BQ70-F1
#
_entry.id   AF-A0A1Y3BQ70-F1
#
_cell.length_a   1.000
_cell.length_b   1.000
_cell.length_c   1.000
_cell.angle_alpha   90.00
_cell.angle_beta   90.00
_cell.angle_gamma   90.00
#
_symmetry.space_group_name_H-M   'P 1'
#
loop_
_entity.id
_entity.type
_entity.pdbx_description
1 polymer ?
#
loop_
_entity_poly.entity_id
_entity_poly.type
_entity_poly.pdbx_seq_one_letter_code
_entity_poly.pdbx_strand_id
1 'polypeptide(L)' 'MFCEYESEEDVQVVCYKNRRVIQESHRIVIIRERRITRIIIKRIELEDDGEYTVELRNSAGKTESTGRVTVQDQ' A
#
# COMPACT_ATOMS: atom_id res chain seq x y z
N MET A 1 -4.95 -2.94 -3.90
CA MET A 1 -4.46 -3.68 -2.71
C MET A 1 -5.26 -3.26 -1.49
N PHE A 2 -5.64 -4.21 -0.63
CA PHE A 2 -6.39 -3.99 0.63
C PHE A 2 -5.60 -4.62 1.78
N CYS A 3 -5.39 -3.86 2.85
CA CYS A 3 -4.72 -4.33 4.07
C CYS A 3 -5.56 -3.88 5.28
N GLU A 4 -5.86 -4.82 6.17
CA GLU A 4 -6.54 -4.58 7.44
C GLU A 4 -5.58 -4.87 8.60
N TYR A 5 -5.65 -4.05 9.64
CA TYR A 5 -4.79 -4.17 10.81
C TYR A 5 -5.49 -3.70 12.09
N GLU A 6 -4.99 -4.15 13.23
CA GLU A 6 -5.48 -3.74 14.54
C GLU A 6 -4.37 -3.07 15.34
N SER A 7 -4.68 -1.92 15.94
CA SER A 7 -3.80 -1.19 16.84
C SER A 7 -4.62 -0.39 17.85
N GLU A 8 -4.07 -0.25 19.05
CA GLU A 8 -4.62 0.60 20.12
C GLU A 8 -4.15 2.06 20.00
N GLU A 9 -3.06 2.29 19.25
CA GLU A 9 -2.47 3.59 19.00
C GLU A 9 -2.71 4.06 17.55
N ASP A 10 -2.43 5.33 17.28
CA ASP A 10 -2.37 5.83 15.91
C ASP A 10 -1.18 5.21 15.18
N VAL A 11 -1.44 4.68 13.99
CA VAL A 11 -0.45 3.99 13.16
C VAL A 11 -0.08 4.86 11.97
N GLN A 12 1.22 5.05 11.78
CA GLN A 12 1.75 5.60 10.54
C GLN A 12 1.77 4.53 9.46
N VAL A 13 1.16 4.82 8.31
CA VAL A 13 1.09 3.92 7.16
C VAL A 13 1.97 4.43 6.02
N VAL A 14 2.91 3.60 5.56
CA VAL A 14 3.74 3.86 4.38
C VAL A 14 3.57 2.73 3.36
N CYS A 15 3.29 3.09 2.10
CA CYS A 15 3.12 2.13 1.03
C CYS A 15 4.31 2.17 0.07
N TYR A 16 4.73 1.00 -0.42
CA TYR A 16 5.85 0.85 -1.34
C TYR A 16 5.46 0.04 -2.58
N LYS A 17 6.09 0.33 -3.72
CA LYS A 17 6.08 -0.47 -4.95
C LYS A 17 7.53 -0.76 -5.31
N ASN A 18 7.90 -2.04 -5.41
CA ASN A 18 9.27 -2.48 -5.69
C ASN A 18 10.30 -1.78 -4.76
N ARG A 19 9.99 -1.75 -3.46
CA ARG A 19 10.79 -1.10 -2.39
C ARG A 19 10.93 0.43 -2.49
N ARG A 20 10.23 1.09 -3.41
CA ARG A 20 10.17 2.56 -3.51
C ARG A 20 8.87 3.07 -2.92
N VAL A 21 8.95 4.13 -2.13
CA VAL A 21 7.76 4.76 -1.53
C VAL A 21 6.81 5.21 -2.63
N ILE A 22 5.54 4.82 -2.49
CA ILE A 22 4.47 5.25 -3.38
C ILE A 22 4.04 6.65 -2.94
N GLN A 23 4.04 7.59 -3.88
CA GLN A 23 3.47 8.91 -3.69
C GLN A 23 2.07 8.96 -4.32
N GLU A 24 1.14 9.60 -3.63
CA GLU A 24 -0.20 9.83 -4.17
C GLU A 24 -0.14 10.76 -5.39
N SER A 25 -0.99 10.50 -6.36
CA SER A 25 -1.03 11.22 -7.62
C SER A 25 -2.45 11.17 -8.21
N HIS A 26 -2.64 11.77 -9.39
CA HIS A 26 -3.92 11.68 -10.09
C HIS A 26 -4.30 10.22 -10.45
N ARG A 27 -3.32 9.31 -10.59
CA ARG A 27 -3.51 7.88 -10.84
C ARG A 27 -3.56 7.05 -9.57
N ILE A 28 -2.78 7.41 -8.55
CA ILE A 28 -2.62 6.60 -7.33
C ILE A 28 -3.30 7.31 -6.16
N VAL A 29 -4.30 6.66 -5.58
CA VAL A 29 -5.00 7.12 -4.38
C VAL A 29 -4.72 6.14 -3.24
N ILE A 30 -4.32 6.66 -2.08
CA ILE A 30 -4.10 5.85 -0.88
C ILE A 30 -5.11 6.26 0.20
N ILE A 31 -6.06 5.38 0.46
CA ILE A 31 -7.05 5.57 1.52
C ILE A 31 -6.48 4.97 2.81
N ARG A 32 -6.43 5.80 3.86
CA ARG A 32 -5.97 5.43 5.20
C ARG A 32 -7.11 5.68 6.17
N GLU A 33 -7.72 4.61 6.62
CA GLU A 33 -8.71 4.58 7.68
C GLU A 33 -8.10 3.89 8.92
N ARG A 34 -8.73 4.06 10.09
CA ARG A 34 -8.15 3.66 11.39
C ARG A 34 -7.62 2.22 11.47
N ARG A 35 -8.20 1.30 10.70
CA ARG A 35 -7.84 -0.13 10.68
C ARG A 35 -7.62 -0.67 9.27
N ILE A 36 -7.72 0.19 8.25
CA ILE A 36 -7.76 -0.24 6.85
C ILE A 36 -6.90 0.69 6.01
N THR A 37 -6.07 0.10 5.15
CA THR A 37 -5.36 0.81 4.08
C THR A 37 -5.73 0.24 2.73
N ARG A 38 -6.04 1.12 1.77
CA ARG A 38 -6.31 0.74 0.37
C ARG A 38 -5.42 1.53 -0.58
N ILE A 39 -4.80 0.82 -1.53
CA ILE A 39 -4.09 1.42 -2.67
C ILE A 39 -4.94 1.20 -3.91
N ILE A 40 -5.37 2.29 -4.54
CA ILE A 40 -6.16 2.31 -5.76
C ILE A 40 -5.30 2.91 -6.88
N ILE A 41 -5.09 2.15 -7.95
CA ILE A 41 -4.36 2.58 -9.14
C ILE A 41 -5.37 2.71 -10.28
N LYS A 42 -5.56 3.92 -10.78
CA LYS A 42 -6.44 4.22 -11.92
C LYS A 42 -5.65 4.08 -13.21
N ARG A 43 -6.31 3.55 -14.26
CA ARG A 43 -5.72 3.31 -15.58
C ARG A 43 -4.46 2.46 -15.44
N ILE A 44 -4.65 1.16 -15.16
CA ILE A 44 -3.56 0.22 -14.95
C ILE A 44 -2.69 0.14 -16.21
N GLU A 45 -1.38 0.18 -16.04
CA GLU A 45 -0.40 0.00 -17.11
C GLU A 45 0.56 -1.14 -16.75
N LEU A 46 1.32 -1.65 -17.73
CA LEU A 46 2.28 -2.74 -17.49
C LEU A 46 3.32 -2.39 -16.41
N GLU A 47 3.67 -1.11 -16.29
CA GLU A 47 4.58 -0.60 -15.26
C GLU A 47 4.02 -0.80 -13.84
N ASP A 48 2.70 -0.97 -13.68
CA ASP A 48 2.03 -1.21 -12.40
C ASP A 48 2.19 -2.64 -11.88
N ASP A 49 2.73 -3.56 -12.68
CA ASP A 49 3.22 -4.86 -12.24
C ASP A 49 4.34 -4.70 -11.21
N GLY A 50 4.27 -5.49 -10.13
CA GLY A 50 5.33 -5.50 -9.14
C GLY A 50 4.90 -5.93 -7.75
N GLU A 51 5.83 -5.79 -6.83
CA GLU A 51 5.64 -6.08 -5.42
C GLU A 51 5.19 -4.83 -4.68
N TYR A 52 4.06 -4.91 -3.99
CA TYR A 52 3.52 -3.83 -3.18
C TYR A 52 3.63 -4.20 -1.71
N THR A 53 4.04 -3.25 -0.88
CA THR A 53 4.20 -3.45 0.56
C THR A 53 3.47 -2.33 1.31
N VAL A 54 2.70 -2.70 2.33
CA VAL A 54 2.14 -1.77 3.32
C VAL A 54 2.92 -1.96 4.61
N GLU A 55 3.61 -0.92 5.06
CA GLU A 55 4.34 -0.87 6.32
C GLU A 55 3.54 -0.04 7.33
N LEU A 56 3.35 -0.60 8.52
CA LEU A 56 2.65 -0.01 9.65
C LEU A 56 3.66 0.26 10.76
N ARG A 57 3.67 1.48 11.30
CA ARG A 57 4.58 1.89 12.38
C ARG A 57 3.84 2.59 13.51
N ASN A 58 4.12 2.20 14.74
CA ASN A 58 3.67 2.87 15.97
C ASN A 58 4.80 2.84 17.02
N SER A 59 4.49 3.20 18.27
CA SER A 59 5.51 3.22 19.34
C SER A 59 6.08 1.83 19.69
N ALA A 60 5.29 0.77 19.50
CA ALA A 60 5.68 -0.61 19.77
C ALA A 60 6.62 -1.20 18.70
N GLY A 61 6.67 -0.59 17.50
CA GLY A 61 7.58 -1.00 16.44
C GLY A 61 6.97 -0.91 15.05
N LYS A 62 7.36 -1.85 14.18
CA LYS A 62 6.89 -1.90 12.80
C LYS A 62 6.49 -3.31 12.37
N THR A 63 5.51 -3.39 11.48
CA THR A 63 5.14 -4.62 10.76
C THR A 63 4.84 -4.28 9.31
N GLU A 64 4.93 -5.27 8.42
CA GLU A 64 4.67 -5.08 7.00
C GLU A 64 3.89 -6.25 6.40
N SER A 65 3.09 -5.95 5.37
CA SER A 65 2.41 -6.93 4.54
C SER A 65 2.74 -6.68 3.08
N THR A 66 3.18 -7.72 2.38
CA THR A 66 3.66 -7.65 1.01
C THR A 66 2.82 -8.55 0.11
N GLY A 67 2.48 -8.06 -1.09
CA GLY A 67 1.76 -8.82 -2.10
C GLY A 67 2.21 -8.45 -3.50
N ARG A 68 2.24 -9.44 -4.40
CA ARG A 68 2.58 -9.24 -5.81
C ARG A 68 1.31 -8.92 -6.61
N VAL A 69 1.36 -7.84 -7.38
CA VAL A 69 0.35 -7.49 -8.38
C VAL A 69 0.93 -7.81 -9.75
N THR A 70 0.15 -8.55 -10.54
CA THR A 70 0.52 -8.87 -11.93
C THR A 70 -0.42 -8.17 -12.90
N VAL A 71 0.13 -7.51 -13.92
CA VAL A 71 -0.64 -6.90 -15.00
C VAL A 71 -0.43 -7.71 -16.26
N GLN A 72 -1.51 -8.18 -16.88
CA GLN A 72 -1.45 -8.92 -18.13
C GLN A 72 -1.85 -7.99 -19.28
N ASP A 73 -1.02 -7.99 -20.33
CA ASP A 73 -1.41 -7.43 -21.62
C ASP A 73 -2.52 -8.30 -22.23
N GLN A 74 -3.48 -7.69 -22.92
CA GLN A 74 -4.62 -8.41 -23.53
C GLN A 74 -4.29 -8.94 -24.92
#